data_AF-A0A166Q830-F1
#
_entry.id   AF-A0A166Q830-F1
#
_cell.length_a   1.000
_cell.length_b   1.000
_cell.length_c   1.000
_cell.angle_alpha   90.00
_cell.angle_beta   90.00
_cell.angle_gamma   90.00
#
_symmetry.space_group_name_H-M   'P 1'
#
loop_
_entity.id
_entity.type
_entity.pdbx_description
1 polymer ?
#
loop_
_entity_poly.entity_id
_entity_poly.type
_entity_poly.pdbx_seq_one_letter_code
_entity_poly.pdbx_strand_id
1 'polypeptide(L)'
;MHSATESHMGSYPALADVDPRDRVQGYLQAAEGFLNLRDVSLTTIQLCVLIGAAWTADGDGEAENIYYGVACRMAQLLDLPNRPATSLLEREINIRVWWSLCMIDVWSSTAVKLPKLLPARSDIPLPMDDLPFLSLSRSGASGATAAAGATLASQSSQHLSQMVRLNRILLDVNDFNQRCVAENPDWDALEHGVDALHARMEGWLAALPDNMRDTPENFAWFAGRGLGRTFAAVYLGYYHFGQLLYYQFLYGAGTTTAIRPTASASVARRDTYATRCKEHAARLCDMVYRAQTTAGADVRYTMAAHVLVIASTVQIHTLLFSGDEANISLARRRLERNFELLLQLRCYWPTVDRAISRLRAFHETARTSIDTSFVLDRWMLRFLVEFAEPMEEKEAGTGRRGDGEEMESLWAMEGLR
;
A
#
# COMPACT_ATOMS: atom_id res chain seq x y z
N MET A 1 -8.19 -4.03 14.51
CA MET A 1 -7.60 -4.74 13.35
C MET A 1 -7.05 -6.13 13.69
N HIS A 2 -6.32 -6.35 14.79
CA HIS A 2 -5.72 -7.67 15.11
C HIS A 2 -6.73 -8.83 15.20
N SER A 3 -7.86 -8.67 15.91
CA SER A 3 -8.79 -9.79 16.15
C SER A 3 -9.57 -10.26 14.91
N ALA A 4 -9.92 -9.37 13.97
CA ALA A 4 -10.64 -9.76 12.74
C ALA A 4 -9.72 -10.41 11.69
N THR A 5 -8.41 -10.11 11.74
CA THR A 5 -7.42 -10.75 10.85
C THR A 5 -6.94 -12.10 11.39
N GLU A 6 -6.99 -12.31 12.71
CA GLU A 6 -6.65 -13.61 13.33
C GLU A 6 -7.67 -14.72 13.00
N SER A 7 -8.96 -14.40 12.83
CA SER A 7 -9.98 -15.41 12.50
C SER A 7 -9.77 -16.05 11.11
N HIS A 8 -9.14 -15.34 10.17
CA HIS A 8 -8.76 -15.88 8.87
C HIS A 8 -7.51 -16.75 8.93
N MET A 9 -6.56 -16.40 9.82
CA MET A 9 -5.21 -16.96 9.81
C MET A 9 -4.98 -18.09 10.80
N GLY A 10 -5.81 -18.21 11.83
CA GLY A 10 -5.71 -19.28 12.82
C GLY A 10 -6.40 -20.56 12.35
N SER A 11 -5.73 -21.71 12.50
CA SER A 11 -6.40 -23.01 12.51
C SER A 11 -7.24 -23.15 13.78
N TYR A 12 -8.32 -22.38 13.88
CA TYR A 12 -9.30 -22.57 14.94
C TYR A 12 -10.05 -23.86 14.66
N PRO A 13 -10.07 -24.84 15.59
CA PRO A 13 -10.75 -26.12 15.36
C PRO A 13 -12.21 -25.95 14.95
N ALA A 14 -12.87 -24.90 15.44
CA ALA A 14 -14.26 -24.57 15.12
C ALA A 14 -14.49 -24.04 13.69
N LEU A 15 -13.43 -23.64 12.97
CA LEU A 15 -13.48 -23.12 11.60
C LEU A 15 -12.69 -24.01 10.62
N ALA A 16 -12.32 -25.22 11.04
CA ALA A 16 -11.51 -26.13 10.23
C ALA A 16 -12.21 -26.53 8.92
N ASP A 17 -13.54 -26.67 8.96
CA ASP A 17 -14.37 -27.08 7.82
C ASP A 17 -14.92 -25.88 7.00
N VAL A 18 -14.56 -24.65 7.36
CA VAL A 18 -14.96 -23.43 6.65
C VAL A 18 -13.80 -22.94 5.78
N ASP A 19 -14.06 -22.75 4.49
CA ASP A 19 -13.12 -22.16 3.55
C ASP A 19 -12.56 -20.86 4.16
N PRO A 20 -11.22 -20.66 4.21
CA PRO A 20 -10.64 -19.45 4.76
C PRO A 20 -11.22 -18.14 4.21
N ARG A 21 -11.69 -18.13 2.95
CA ARG A 21 -12.35 -16.99 2.30
C ARG A 21 -13.73 -16.68 2.87
N ASP A 22 -14.41 -17.67 3.44
CA ASP A 22 -15.80 -17.53 3.92
C ASP A 22 -15.88 -17.30 5.44
N ARG A 23 -14.75 -17.39 6.16
CA ARG A 23 -14.71 -17.37 7.64
C ARG A 23 -15.25 -16.08 8.26
N VAL A 24 -15.24 -14.95 7.54
CA VAL A 24 -15.73 -13.66 8.08
C VAL A 24 -17.23 -13.46 7.86
N GLN A 25 -17.85 -14.13 6.89
CA GLN A 25 -19.23 -13.84 6.47
C GLN A 25 -20.23 -13.87 7.64
N GLY A 26 -20.19 -14.93 8.46
CA GLY A 26 -21.07 -15.03 9.63
C GLY A 26 -20.83 -13.94 10.68
N TYR A 27 -19.57 -13.55 10.90
CA TYR A 27 -19.22 -12.48 11.83
C TYR A 27 -19.60 -11.10 11.29
N LEU A 28 -19.47 -10.90 9.98
CA LEU A 28 -19.84 -9.67 9.28
C LEU A 28 -21.34 -9.43 9.38
N GLN A 29 -22.16 -10.43 9.03
CA GLN A 29 -23.61 -10.37 9.17
C GLN A 29 -24.06 -10.07 10.60
N ALA A 30 -23.43 -10.72 11.59
CA ALA A 30 -23.72 -10.44 12.99
C ALA A 30 -23.31 -9.01 13.40
N ALA A 31 -22.13 -8.55 12.98
CA ALA A 31 -21.62 -7.21 13.25
C ALA A 31 -22.54 -6.12 12.66
N GLU A 32 -23.03 -6.31 11.44
CA GLU A 32 -24.02 -5.43 10.81
C GLU A 32 -25.36 -5.44 11.57
N GLY A 33 -25.80 -6.60 12.04
CA GLY A 33 -27.00 -6.72 12.88
C GLY A 33 -26.91 -5.98 14.22
N PHE A 34 -25.71 -5.82 14.79
CA PHE A 34 -25.47 -5.04 16.01
C PHE A 34 -25.20 -3.55 15.76
N LEU A 35 -24.97 -3.14 14.51
CA LEU A 35 -24.59 -1.77 14.19
C LEU A 35 -25.79 -0.81 14.35
N ASN A 36 -25.68 0.10 15.32
CA ASN A 36 -26.62 1.21 15.48
C ASN A 36 -25.97 2.52 15.03
N LEU A 37 -26.28 2.96 13.81
CA LEU A 37 -25.76 4.21 13.25
C LEU A 37 -26.15 5.47 14.04
N ARG A 38 -27.16 5.40 14.91
CA ARG A 38 -27.55 6.52 15.79
C ARG A 38 -26.68 6.62 17.04
N ASP A 39 -25.95 5.57 17.40
CA ASP A 39 -24.97 5.62 18.47
C ASP A 39 -23.67 6.22 17.96
N VAL A 40 -23.53 7.55 18.09
CA VAL A 40 -22.31 8.27 17.70
C VAL A 40 -21.26 8.06 18.80
N SER A 41 -20.51 6.97 18.71
CA SER A 41 -19.52 6.56 19.70
C SER A 41 -18.21 6.10 19.07
N LEU A 42 -17.14 6.06 19.86
CA LEU A 42 -15.84 5.53 19.42
C LEU A 42 -15.96 4.05 19.02
N THR A 43 -16.79 3.29 19.73
CA THR A 43 -17.05 1.88 19.45
C THR A 43 -17.74 1.72 18.11
N THR A 44 -18.75 2.53 17.80
CA THR A 44 -19.42 2.51 16.48
C THR A 44 -18.45 2.87 15.36
N ILE A 45 -17.58 3.86 15.55
CA ILE A 45 -16.52 4.20 14.59
C ILE A 45 -15.61 2.99 14.32
N GLN A 46 -15.13 2.33 15.38
CA GLN A 46 -14.26 1.17 15.26
C GLN A 46 -14.97 -0.01 14.60
N LEU A 47 -16.26 -0.22 14.90
CA LEU A 47 -17.08 -1.25 14.26
C LEU A 47 -17.24 -0.98 12.76
N CYS A 48 -17.58 0.25 12.37
CA CYS A 48 -17.65 0.64 10.96
C CYS A 48 -16.31 0.42 10.23
N VAL A 49 -15.17 0.71 10.87
CA VAL A 49 -13.86 0.43 10.27
C VAL A 49 -13.63 -1.07 10.07
N LEU A 50 -14.05 -1.92 11.01
CA LEU A 50 -13.90 -3.37 10.88
C LEU A 50 -14.82 -3.94 9.79
N ILE A 51 -16.06 -3.48 9.73
CA ILE A 51 -17.02 -3.88 8.69
C ILE A 51 -16.55 -3.41 7.32
N GLY A 52 -16.10 -2.15 7.19
CA GLY A 52 -15.54 -1.63 5.94
C GLY A 52 -14.32 -2.41 5.46
N ALA A 53 -13.41 -2.80 6.36
CA ALA A 53 -12.25 -3.62 6.03
C ALA A 53 -12.62 -5.04 5.57
N ALA A 54 -13.68 -5.62 6.14
CA ALA A 54 -14.21 -6.91 5.71
C ALA A 54 -14.79 -6.82 4.28
N TRP A 55 -15.59 -5.78 4.00
CA TRP A 55 -16.10 -5.53 2.66
C TRP A 55 -14.97 -5.25 1.65
N THR A 56 -13.90 -4.55 2.05
CA THR A 56 -12.69 -4.44 1.21
C THR A 56 -12.15 -5.82 0.82
N ALA A 57 -12.09 -6.75 1.77
CA ALA A 57 -11.54 -8.09 1.56
C ALA A 57 -12.42 -8.92 0.61
N ASP A 58 -13.74 -8.76 0.69
CA ASP A 58 -14.71 -9.37 -0.23
C ASP A 58 -14.72 -8.70 -1.63
N GLY A 59 -14.12 -7.51 -1.74
CA GLY A 59 -14.16 -6.69 -2.95
C GLY A 59 -15.42 -5.84 -3.06
N ASP A 60 -16.20 -5.63 -2.01
CA ASP A 60 -17.30 -4.66 -2.06
C ASP A 60 -16.77 -3.25 -1.72
N GLY A 61 -16.28 -2.55 -2.75
CA GLY A 61 -15.74 -1.19 -2.62
C GLY A 61 -16.81 -0.15 -2.30
N GLU A 62 -18.06 -0.37 -2.71
CA GLU A 62 -19.17 0.54 -2.41
C GLU A 62 -19.54 0.44 -0.94
N ALA A 63 -19.77 -0.78 -0.44
CA ALA A 63 -20.08 -1.01 0.98
C ALA A 63 -18.94 -0.52 1.88
N GLU A 64 -17.69 -0.82 1.52
CA GLU A 64 -16.50 -0.31 2.20
C GLU A 64 -16.53 1.22 2.35
N ASN A 65 -16.72 1.95 1.24
CA ASN A 65 -16.74 3.41 1.25
C ASN A 65 -17.89 3.97 2.12
N ILE A 66 -19.05 3.33 2.14
CA ILE A 66 -20.16 3.72 3.01
C ILE A 66 -19.76 3.62 4.48
N TYR A 67 -19.23 2.48 4.92
CA TYR A 67 -18.86 2.27 6.32
C TYR A 67 -17.70 3.17 6.77
N TYR A 68 -16.66 3.32 5.95
CA TYR A 68 -15.59 4.27 6.23
C TYR A 68 -16.08 5.71 6.23
N GLY A 69 -17.02 6.06 5.35
CA GLY A 69 -17.63 7.38 5.33
C GLY A 69 -18.39 7.69 6.61
N VAL A 70 -19.21 6.76 7.09
CA VAL A 70 -19.88 6.86 8.40
C VAL A 70 -18.86 7.05 9.52
N ALA A 71 -17.81 6.24 9.56
CA ALA A 71 -16.76 6.32 10.58
C ALA A 71 -16.08 7.70 10.59
N CYS A 72 -15.74 8.24 9.41
CA CYS A 72 -15.15 9.57 9.25
C CYS A 72 -16.09 10.67 9.77
N ARG A 73 -17.38 10.61 9.42
CA ARG A 73 -18.38 11.60 9.88
C ARG A 73 -18.59 11.55 11.40
N MET A 74 -18.70 10.36 11.98
CA MET A 74 -18.80 10.22 13.43
C MET A 74 -17.54 10.74 14.14
N ALA A 75 -16.35 10.50 13.59
CA ALA A 75 -15.10 11.01 14.16
C ALA A 75 -15.05 12.54 14.17
N GLN A 76 -15.58 13.20 13.13
CA GLN A 76 -15.72 14.65 13.07
C GLN A 76 -16.74 15.17 14.09
N LEU A 77 -17.91 14.52 14.20
CA LEU A 77 -18.96 14.91 15.16
C LEU A 77 -18.49 14.83 16.62
N LEU A 78 -17.65 13.84 16.94
CA LEU A 78 -17.07 13.70 18.28
C LEU A 78 -15.86 14.61 18.53
N ASP A 79 -15.35 15.30 17.50
CA ASP A 79 -14.05 15.97 17.50
C ASP A 79 -12.99 15.09 18.20
N LEU A 80 -12.87 13.83 17.74
CA LEU A 80 -12.08 12.79 18.43
C LEU A 80 -10.72 13.28 18.97
N PRO A 81 -9.91 14.03 18.21
CA PRO A 81 -8.61 14.50 18.71
C PRO A 81 -8.67 15.36 19.97
N ASN A 82 -9.76 16.13 20.15
CA ASN A 82 -9.94 17.04 21.28
C ASN A 82 -10.96 16.53 22.29
N ARG A 83 -11.56 15.36 22.04
CA ARG A 83 -12.53 14.75 22.95
C ARG A 83 -11.91 14.59 24.35
N PRO A 84 -12.57 15.09 25.42
CA PRO A 84 -12.10 14.89 26.78
C PRO A 84 -11.86 13.41 27.08
N ALA A 85 -10.69 13.11 27.64
CA ALA A 85 -10.28 11.76 27.97
C ALA A 85 -9.93 11.67 29.46
N THR A 86 -10.30 10.56 30.08
CA THR A 86 -10.07 10.29 31.51
C THR A 86 -8.68 9.70 31.78
N SER A 87 -8.01 9.21 30.75
CA SER A 87 -6.67 8.61 30.85
C SER A 87 -5.82 8.91 29.61
N LEU A 88 -4.50 8.75 29.75
CA LEU A 88 -3.58 8.84 28.61
C LEU A 88 -3.91 7.79 27.54
N LEU A 89 -4.29 6.58 27.96
CA LEU A 89 -4.67 5.49 27.05
C LEU A 89 -5.89 5.89 26.20
N GLU A 90 -6.93 6.43 26.82
CA GLU A 90 -8.14 6.87 26.11
C GLU A 90 -7.82 8.01 25.12
N ARG A 91 -6.99 8.98 25.54
CA ARG A 91 -6.55 10.07 24.66
C ARG A 91 -5.80 9.54 23.44
N GLU A 92 -4.87 8.61 23.65
CA GLU A 92 -4.09 8.00 22.57
C GLU A 92 -4.94 7.14 21.65
N ILE A 93 -5.94 6.42 22.17
CA ILE A 93 -6.89 5.69 21.32
C ILE A 93 -7.64 6.67 20.41
N ASN A 94 -8.13 7.80 20.93
CA ASN A 94 -8.84 8.80 20.11
C ASN A 94 -7.95 9.36 18.99
N ILE A 95 -6.70 9.74 19.31
CA ILE A 95 -5.72 10.25 18.35
C ILE A 95 -5.38 9.19 17.30
N ARG A 96 -5.13 7.95 17.72
CA ARG A 96 -4.77 6.84 16.82
C ARG A 96 -5.92 6.46 15.89
N VAL A 97 -7.17 6.47 16.38
CA VAL A 97 -8.35 6.24 15.54
C VAL A 97 -8.52 7.36 14.52
N TRP A 98 -8.38 8.63 14.93
CA TRP A 98 -8.43 9.77 14.02
C TRP A 98 -7.42 9.64 12.88
N TRP A 99 -6.14 9.39 13.21
CA TRP A 99 -5.10 9.26 12.20
C TRP A 99 -5.25 8.03 11.33
N SER A 100 -5.78 6.93 11.86
CA SER A 100 -6.12 5.75 11.07
C SER A 100 -7.19 6.08 10.04
N LEU A 101 -8.24 6.80 10.42
CA LEU A 101 -9.28 7.25 9.50
C LEU A 101 -8.74 8.22 8.45
N CYS A 102 -7.86 9.17 8.83
CA CYS A 102 -7.22 10.06 7.86
C CYS A 102 -6.42 9.29 6.80
N MET A 103 -5.74 8.19 7.19
CA MET A 103 -5.06 7.34 6.22
C MET A 103 -6.07 6.57 5.36
N ILE A 104 -7.04 5.90 5.98
CA ILE A 104 -8.09 5.14 5.26
C ILE A 104 -8.80 6.02 4.22
N ASP A 105 -9.23 7.23 4.60
CA ASP A 105 -9.91 8.17 3.70
C ASP A 105 -9.04 8.61 2.52
N VAL A 106 -7.70 8.68 2.69
CA VAL A 106 -6.81 8.93 1.55
C VAL A 106 -6.86 7.77 0.55
N TRP A 107 -6.69 6.54 1.02
CA TRP A 107 -6.64 5.36 0.14
C TRP A 107 -8.00 5.02 -0.45
N SER A 108 -9.02 4.90 0.39
CA SER A 108 -10.39 4.51 0.02
C SER A 108 -11.00 5.49 -0.98
N SER A 109 -11.01 6.79 -0.65
CA SER A 109 -11.59 7.81 -1.52
C SER A 109 -10.83 7.96 -2.84
N THR A 110 -9.49 7.77 -2.85
CA THR A 110 -8.74 7.73 -4.11
C THR A 110 -9.08 6.49 -4.95
N ALA A 111 -9.27 5.34 -4.32
CA ALA A 111 -9.53 4.07 -5.01
C ALA A 111 -10.82 4.05 -5.84
N VAL A 112 -11.82 4.85 -5.44
CA VAL A 112 -13.13 5.00 -6.11
C VAL A 112 -13.38 6.42 -6.65
N LYS A 113 -12.35 7.29 -6.64
CA LYS A 113 -12.44 8.68 -7.14
C LYS A 113 -13.51 9.54 -6.45
N LEU A 114 -13.71 9.33 -5.14
CA LEU A 114 -14.56 10.16 -4.31
C LEU A 114 -13.77 11.29 -3.62
N PRO A 115 -14.44 12.41 -3.27
CA PRO A 115 -13.84 13.43 -2.42
C PRO A 115 -13.51 12.87 -1.03
N LYS A 116 -12.38 13.28 -0.49
CA LYS A 116 -11.96 12.95 0.89
C LYS A 116 -12.88 13.63 1.90
N LEU A 117 -13.17 12.95 2.99
CA LEU A 117 -14.12 13.40 4.01
C LEU A 117 -13.44 14.13 5.17
N LEU A 118 -12.20 13.75 5.48
CA LEU A 118 -11.45 14.30 6.61
C LEU A 118 -10.54 15.46 6.17
N PRO A 119 -10.56 16.58 6.91
CA PRO A 119 -9.76 17.74 6.57
C PRO A 119 -8.28 17.50 6.85
N ALA A 120 -7.42 18.12 6.04
CA ALA A 120 -5.99 18.21 6.31
C ALA A 120 -5.74 19.12 7.52
N ARG A 121 -5.67 18.53 8.72
CA ARG A 121 -5.36 19.23 9.97
C ARG A 121 -3.88 19.09 10.33
N SER A 122 -3.23 20.20 10.63
CA SER A 122 -1.84 20.26 11.14
C SER A 122 -1.76 20.50 12.64
N ASP A 123 -2.87 20.89 13.27
CA ASP A 123 -2.99 21.20 14.70
C ASP A 123 -3.15 19.96 15.57
N ILE A 124 -3.47 18.81 14.98
CA ILE A 124 -3.60 17.55 15.70
C ILE A 124 -2.23 16.95 16.01
N PRO A 125 -1.93 16.59 17.28
CA PRO A 125 -0.67 15.94 17.62
C PRO A 125 -0.53 14.57 16.94
N LEU A 126 0.71 14.22 16.60
CA LEU A 126 1.02 12.86 16.14
C LEU A 126 0.85 11.87 17.30
N PRO A 127 0.49 10.60 17.01
CA PRO A 127 0.43 9.55 18.02
C PRO A 127 1.74 9.39 18.79
N MET A 128 1.66 8.97 20.05
CA MET A 128 2.84 8.55 20.78
C MET A 128 3.48 7.30 20.13
N ASP A 129 4.72 7.02 20.48
CA ASP A 129 5.46 5.82 20.08
C ASP A 129 4.69 4.50 20.35
N ASP A 130 4.83 3.53 19.45
CA ASP A 130 4.06 2.28 19.47
C ASP A 130 4.40 1.37 20.65
N LEU A 131 5.68 1.22 21.00
CA LEU A 131 6.07 0.35 22.12
C LEU A 131 5.61 0.90 23.48
N PRO A 132 5.80 2.20 23.79
CA PRO A 132 5.19 2.80 24.97
C PRO A 132 3.67 2.66 24.98
N PHE A 133 2.98 2.91 23.86
CA PHE A 133 1.52 2.74 23.76
C PHE A 133 1.08 1.31 24.09
N LEU A 134 1.76 0.29 23.54
CA LEU A 134 1.47 -1.12 23.82
C LEU A 134 1.70 -1.51 25.29
N SER A 135 2.54 -0.77 26.02
CA SER A 135 2.77 -0.99 27.45
C SER A 135 1.75 -0.30 28.36
N LEU A 136 0.86 0.53 27.80
CA LEU A 136 -0.28 1.09 28.55
C LEU A 136 -1.29 -0.02 28.88
N SER A 137 -1.30 -0.48 30.14
CA SER A 137 -2.30 -1.44 30.62
C SER A 137 -3.69 -0.80 30.75
N ARG A 138 -4.73 -1.55 30.38
CA ARG A 138 -6.15 -1.23 30.61
C ARG A 138 -6.54 -1.27 32.11
N SER A 139 -5.68 -1.80 32.97
CA SER A 139 -5.89 -1.83 34.41
C SER A 139 -4.67 -1.18 35.08
N GLY A 140 -4.89 -0.05 35.74
CA GLY A 140 -3.85 0.61 36.52
C GLY A 140 -3.41 -0.28 37.67
N ALA A 141 -2.34 -1.04 37.49
CA ALA A 141 -1.68 -1.76 38.60
C ALA A 141 -0.25 -2.17 38.26
N SER A 142 0.63 -1.86 39.21
CA SER A 142 1.93 -2.47 39.51
C SER A 142 3.17 -1.96 38.77
N GLY A 143 3.66 -0.80 39.21
CA GLY A 143 4.91 -0.62 40.00
C GLY A 143 6.23 -1.31 39.63
N ALA A 144 6.35 -2.17 38.62
CA ALA A 144 7.55 -2.97 38.38
C ALA A 144 8.28 -2.70 37.04
N THR A 145 7.83 -1.75 36.21
CA THR A 145 8.33 -1.60 34.82
C THR A 145 9.08 -0.30 34.53
N ALA A 146 9.42 0.52 35.52
CA ALA A 146 10.06 1.82 35.27
C ALA A 146 11.43 1.72 34.53
N ALA A 147 12.24 0.69 34.83
CA ALA A 147 13.56 0.51 34.19
C ALA A 147 13.46 -0.07 32.75
N ALA A 148 12.50 -0.97 32.50
CA ALA A 148 12.22 -1.49 31.16
C ALA A 148 11.54 -0.43 30.27
N GLY A 149 10.65 0.39 30.86
CA GLY A 149 10.03 1.53 30.20
C GLY A 149 11.04 2.62 29.83
N ALA A 150 12.05 2.88 30.66
CA ALA A 150 13.11 3.84 30.35
C ALA A 150 14.05 3.39 29.21
N THR A 151 14.31 2.08 29.07
CA THR A 151 15.08 1.53 27.94
C THR A 151 14.27 1.43 26.65
N LEU A 152 12.95 1.22 26.74
CA LEU A 152 12.04 1.29 25.59
C LEU A 152 11.79 2.75 25.13
N ALA A 153 11.83 3.71 26.04
CA ALA A 153 11.67 5.13 25.72
C ALA A 153 12.89 5.75 25.00
N SER A 154 14.07 5.12 25.03
CA SER A 154 15.25 5.60 24.31
C SER A 154 15.29 5.17 22.84
N GLN A 155 14.47 4.20 22.43
CA GLN A 155 14.40 3.72 21.06
C GLN A 155 13.09 4.13 20.40
N SER A 156 13.18 4.96 19.37
CA SER A 156 12.01 5.46 18.63
C SER A 156 11.22 4.31 18.01
N SER A 157 9.91 4.26 18.26
CA SER A 157 8.99 3.29 17.67
C SER A 157 7.77 3.99 17.06
N GLN A 158 8.02 5.09 16.34
CA GLN A 158 7.02 6.02 15.83
C GLN A 158 6.32 5.56 14.53
N HIS A 159 6.09 4.27 14.29
CA HIS A 159 5.67 3.81 12.96
C HIS A 159 4.35 4.42 12.52
N LEU A 160 3.35 4.47 13.41
CA LEU A 160 2.07 5.10 13.06
C LEU A 160 2.24 6.59 12.71
N SER A 161 3.06 7.31 13.47
CA SER A 161 3.39 8.71 13.19
C SER A 161 4.15 8.88 11.87
N GLN A 162 5.02 7.93 11.52
CA GLN A 162 5.68 7.91 10.21
C GLN A 162 4.71 7.58 9.07
N MET A 163 3.76 6.65 9.26
CA MET A 163 2.71 6.37 8.28
C MET A 163 1.84 7.61 8.02
N VAL A 164 1.50 8.38 9.06
CA VAL A 164 0.78 9.66 8.90
C VAL A 164 1.55 10.65 8.04
N ARG A 165 2.87 10.79 8.28
CA ARG A 165 3.74 11.68 7.49
C ARG A 165 3.85 11.22 6.03
N LEU A 166 4.05 9.92 5.83
CA LEU A 166 4.08 9.30 4.50
C LEU A 166 2.76 9.49 3.75
N ASN A 167 1.63 9.34 4.43
CA ASN A 167 0.30 9.52 3.81
C ASN A 167 0.08 10.93 3.26
N ARG A 168 0.72 11.96 3.86
CA ARG A 168 0.75 13.31 3.30
C ARG A 168 1.56 13.38 2.01
N ILE A 169 2.71 12.70 1.95
CA ILE A 169 3.49 12.60 0.70
C ILE A 169 2.68 11.89 -0.38
N LEU A 170 1.94 10.83 -0.05
CA LEU A 170 1.06 10.15 -1.00
C LEU A 170 0.00 11.09 -1.59
N LEU A 171 -0.63 11.93 -0.77
CA LEU A 171 -1.58 12.93 -1.25
C LEU A 171 -0.96 13.81 -2.34
N ASP A 172 0.22 14.36 -2.06
CA ASP A 172 0.88 15.25 -3.00
C ASP A 172 1.35 14.53 -4.28
N VAL A 173 1.77 13.26 -4.17
CA VAL A 173 2.09 12.43 -5.34
C VAL A 173 0.85 12.14 -6.18
N ASN A 174 -0.29 11.81 -5.55
CA ASN A 174 -1.55 11.57 -6.26
C ASN A 174 -2.03 12.85 -6.96
N ASP A 175 -2.03 13.98 -6.28
CA ASP A 175 -2.43 15.28 -6.83
C ASP A 175 -1.50 15.72 -7.97
N PHE A 176 -0.21 15.44 -7.84
CA PHE A 176 0.75 15.68 -8.92
C PHE A 176 0.50 14.82 -10.15
N ASN A 177 0.29 13.51 -9.97
CA ASN A 177 0.01 12.60 -11.09
C ASN A 177 -1.32 12.94 -11.78
N GLN A 178 -2.35 13.31 -11.02
CA GLN A 178 -3.62 13.77 -11.56
C GLN A 178 -3.45 15.04 -12.41
N ARG A 179 -2.68 16.03 -11.93
CA ARG A 179 -2.37 17.24 -12.69
C ARG A 179 -1.55 16.93 -13.94
N CYS A 180 -0.57 16.03 -13.86
CA CYS A 180 0.22 15.63 -15.03
C CYS A 180 -0.67 15.10 -16.16
N VAL A 181 -1.64 14.25 -15.82
CA VAL A 181 -2.59 13.70 -16.80
C VAL A 181 -3.62 14.73 -17.30
N ALA A 182 -4.03 15.66 -16.43
CA ALA A 182 -5.03 16.67 -16.78
C ALA A 182 -4.46 17.81 -17.62
N GLU A 183 -3.25 18.25 -17.31
CA GLU A 183 -2.63 19.47 -17.85
C GLU A 183 -1.54 19.18 -18.89
N ASN A 184 -0.98 17.96 -18.89
CA ASN A 184 0.13 17.55 -19.76
C ASN A 184 1.30 18.57 -19.73
N PRO A 185 1.96 18.75 -18.58
CA PRO A 185 2.97 19.78 -18.38
C PRO A 185 4.16 19.61 -19.32
N ASP A 186 4.86 20.72 -19.58
CA ASP A 186 6.16 20.66 -20.24
C ASP A 186 7.23 20.01 -19.34
N TRP A 187 8.41 19.78 -19.91
CA TRP A 187 9.50 19.10 -19.20
C TRP A 187 9.93 19.84 -17.93
N ASP A 188 10.04 21.16 -17.98
CA ASP A 188 10.57 21.95 -16.86
C ASP A 188 9.61 21.91 -15.66
N ALA A 189 8.30 22.04 -15.90
CA ALA A 189 7.29 21.92 -14.86
C ALA A 189 7.20 20.49 -14.29
N LEU A 190 7.28 19.46 -15.16
CA LEU A 190 7.31 18.05 -14.76
C LEU A 190 8.53 17.75 -13.88
N GLU A 191 9.71 18.16 -14.31
CA GLU A 191 10.97 17.95 -13.63
C GLU A 191 11.00 18.64 -12.26
N HIS A 192 10.52 19.88 -12.19
CA HIS A 192 10.44 20.63 -10.93
C HIS A 192 9.49 19.97 -9.92
N GLY A 193 8.33 19.49 -10.38
CA GLY A 193 7.38 18.78 -9.53
C GLY A 193 7.93 17.46 -8.99
N VAL A 194 8.62 16.69 -9.84
CA VAL A 194 9.27 15.44 -9.43
C VAL A 194 10.41 15.69 -8.46
N ASP A 195 11.26 16.69 -8.69
CA ASP A 195 12.35 17.04 -7.78
C ASP A 195 11.84 17.47 -6.41
N ALA A 196 10.78 18.27 -6.37
CA ALA A 196 10.17 18.71 -5.11
C ALA A 196 9.63 17.52 -4.30
N LEU A 197 8.93 16.57 -4.95
CA LEU A 197 8.41 15.37 -4.29
C LEU A 197 9.51 14.39 -3.90
N HIS A 198 10.52 14.23 -4.76
CA HIS A 198 11.71 13.44 -4.45
C HIS A 198 12.42 13.98 -3.20
N ALA A 199 12.68 15.28 -3.15
CA ALA A 199 13.35 15.90 -2.01
C ALA A 199 12.55 15.71 -0.70
N ARG A 200 11.22 15.70 -0.77
CA ARG A 200 10.36 15.40 0.39
C ARG A 200 10.45 13.95 0.83
N MET A 201 10.49 13.00 -0.11
CA MET A 201 10.68 11.58 0.20
C MET A 201 12.05 11.32 0.85
N GLU A 202 13.12 11.86 0.28
CA GLU A 202 14.47 11.73 0.84
C GLU A 202 14.60 12.46 2.18
N GLY A 203 13.98 13.64 2.31
CA GLY A 203 13.93 14.37 3.57
C GLY A 203 13.23 13.58 4.67
N TRP A 204 12.14 12.86 4.34
CA TRP A 204 11.50 11.94 5.29
C TRP A 204 12.45 10.80 5.69
N LEU A 205 13.11 10.14 4.71
CA LEU A 205 14.01 9.03 4.97
C LEU A 205 15.22 9.44 5.82
N ALA A 206 15.82 10.60 5.53
CA ALA A 206 16.95 11.16 6.26
C ALA A 206 16.60 11.57 7.69
N ALA A 207 15.36 12.00 7.93
CA ALA A 207 14.86 12.37 9.25
C ALA A 207 14.50 11.17 10.15
N LEU A 208 14.51 9.94 9.62
CA LEU A 208 14.24 8.75 10.42
C LEU A 208 15.38 8.47 11.41
N PRO A 209 15.04 8.13 12.66
CA PRO A 209 15.99 7.55 13.61
C PRO A 209 16.68 6.31 13.03
N ASP A 210 17.95 6.12 13.35
CA ASP A 210 18.76 5.02 12.79
C ASP A 210 18.13 3.64 13.03
N ASN A 211 17.49 3.46 14.19
CA ASN A 211 16.84 2.20 14.56
C ASN A 211 15.54 1.94 13.77
N MET A 212 14.99 2.94 13.07
CA MET A 212 13.77 2.81 12.25
C MET A 212 14.05 2.62 10.76
N ARG A 213 15.33 2.66 10.33
CA ARG A 213 15.70 2.51 8.92
C ARG A 213 15.47 1.07 8.44
N ASP A 214 15.12 0.90 7.16
CA ASP A 214 14.98 -0.41 6.53
C ASP A 214 16.35 -1.12 6.43
N THR A 215 16.67 -1.86 7.48
CA THR A 215 17.76 -2.83 7.51
C THR A 215 17.21 -4.17 8.02
N PRO A 216 17.85 -5.30 7.66
CA PRO A 216 17.47 -6.60 8.20
C PRO A 216 17.45 -6.65 9.73
N GLU A 217 18.41 -5.98 10.38
CA GLU A 217 18.57 -5.97 11.84
C GLU A 217 17.45 -5.18 12.51
N ASN A 218 17.14 -3.99 12.02
CA ASN A 218 16.05 -3.16 12.55
C ASN A 218 14.71 -3.86 12.36
N PHE A 219 14.49 -4.43 11.17
CA PHE A 219 13.27 -5.18 10.87
C PHE A 219 13.08 -6.35 11.83
N ALA A 220 14.11 -7.18 12.01
CA ALA A 220 14.06 -8.32 12.94
C ALA A 220 13.82 -7.86 14.40
N TRP A 221 14.42 -6.74 14.80
CA TRP A 221 14.24 -6.18 16.14
C TRP A 221 12.79 -5.79 16.43
N PHE A 222 12.12 -5.13 15.48
CA PHE A 222 10.70 -4.77 15.60
C PHE A 222 9.77 -5.97 15.44
N ALA A 223 10.10 -6.91 14.54
CA ALA A 223 9.35 -8.15 14.36
C ALA A 223 9.29 -8.97 15.65
N GLY A 224 10.44 -9.12 16.34
CA GLY A 224 10.52 -9.78 17.65
C GLY A 224 9.72 -9.11 18.77
N ARG A 225 9.15 -7.91 18.53
CA ARG A 225 8.31 -7.15 19.45
C ARG A 225 6.87 -6.97 18.96
N GLY A 226 6.46 -7.74 17.96
CA GLY A 226 5.11 -7.69 17.40
C GLY A 226 4.84 -6.48 16.50
N LEU A 227 5.87 -5.71 16.13
CA LEU A 227 5.75 -4.54 15.25
C LEU A 227 6.23 -4.80 13.82
N GLY A 228 6.56 -6.05 13.46
CA GLY A 228 7.08 -6.41 12.14
C GLY A 228 6.14 -6.04 11.00
N ARG A 229 4.84 -6.33 11.14
CA ARG A 229 3.83 -5.96 10.12
C ARG A 229 3.71 -4.44 9.95
N THR A 230 3.75 -3.69 11.04
CA THR A 230 3.68 -2.22 11.02
C THR A 230 4.94 -1.62 10.40
N PHE A 231 6.12 -2.15 10.73
CA PHE A 231 7.38 -1.75 10.11
C PHE A 231 7.35 -1.99 8.60
N ALA A 232 6.92 -3.18 8.17
CA ALA A 232 6.76 -3.50 6.76
C ALA A 232 5.80 -2.51 6.08
N ALA A 233 4.64 -2.23 6.69
CA ALA A 233 3.65 -1.30 6.12
C ALA A 233 4.21 0.12 5.88
N VAL A 234 5.04 0.65 6.78
CA VAL A 234 5.73 1.95 6.60
C VAL A 234 6.53 1.94 5.29
N TYR A 235 7.36 0.92 5.10
CA TYR A 235 8.26 0.86 3.94
C TYR A 235 7.57 0.44 2.65
N LEU A 236 6.55 -0.41 2.72
CA LEU A 236 5.71 -0.71 1.57
C LEU A 236 5.01 0.56 1.06
N GLY A 237 4.55 1.43 1.96
CA GLY A 237 4.07 2.76 1.61
C GLY A 237 5.15 3.61 0.92
N TYR A 238 6.31 3.78 1.55
CA TYR A 238 7.43 4.55 0.98
C TYR A 238 7.84 4.08 -0.43
N TYR A 239 8.03 2.77 -0.61
CA TYR A 239 8.42 2.21 -1.90
C TYR A 239 7.30 2.26 -2.94
N HIS A 240 6.04 2.12 -2.53
CA HIS A 240 4.91 2.29 -3.43
C HIS A 240 4.81 3.74 -3.93
N PHE A 241 4.98 4.73 -3.06
CA PHE A 241 4.85 6.14 -3.45
C PHE A 241 5.96 6.57 -4.41
N GLY A 242 7.16 6.03 -4.24
CA GLY A 242 8.25 6.21 -5.19
C GLY A 242 7.93 5.61 -6.55
N GLN A 243 7.32 4.42 -6.60
CA GLN A 243 6.83 3.86 -7.86
C GLN A 243 5.82 4.79 -8.52
N LEU A 244 4.81 5.27 -7.78
CA LEU A 244 3.79 6.19 -8.32
C LEU A 244 4.39 7.48 -8.87
N LEU A 245 5.38 8.06 -8.18
CA LEU A 245 6.04 9.30 -8.61
C LEU A 245 6.83 9.12 -9.90
N TYR A 246 7.55 8.02 -10.03
CA TYR A 246 8.48 7.80 -11.13
C TYR A 246 7.92 6.93 -12.27
N TYR A 247 6.72 6.37 -12.12
CA TYR A 247 6.17 5.38 -13.05
C TYR A 247 6.16 5.86 -14.50
N GLN A 248 5.77 7.12 -14.72
CA GLN A 248 5.68 7.73 -16.05
C GLN A 248 6.99 7.73 -16.83
N PHE A 249 8.14 7.65 -16.14
CA PHE A 249 9.45 7.66 -16.78
C PHE A 249 9.90 6.27 -17.24
N LEU A 250 9.15 5.21 -16.92
CA LEU A 250 9.33 3.92 -17.57
C LEU A 250 9.04 4.04 -19.07
N TYR A 251 8.09 4.90 -19.45
CA TYR A 251 7.84 5.18 -20.85
C TYR A 251 9.06 5.78 -21.56
N GLY A 252 9.53 5.11 -22.62
CA GLY A 252 10.71 5.51 -23.38
C GLY A 252 12.06 5.12 -22.75
N ALA A 253 12.06 4.57 -21.53
CA ALA A 253 13.26 4.06 -20.86
C ALA A 253 13.61 2.64 -21.37
N GLY A 254 14.07 2.57 -22.61
CA GLY A 254 14.47 1.31 -23.26
C GLY A 254 14.63 1.45 -24.78
N THR A 255 13.93 2.41 -25.40
CA THR A 255 14.05 2.73 -26.83
C THR A 255 15.23 3.63 -27.17
N THR A 256 15.85 4.26 -26.16
CA THR A 256 16.81 5.35 -26.35
C THR A 256 18.26 4.89 -26.41
N THR A 257 18.55 3.63 -26.08
CA THR A 257 19.92 3.11 -25.90
C THR A 257 20.64 2.69 -27.19
N ALA A 258 19.99 2.67 -28.36
CA ALA A 258 20.61 2.13 -29.58
C ALA A 258 20.98 3.15 -30.68
N ILE A 259 20.46 4.39 -30.69
CA ILE A 259 20.55 5.22 -31.93
C ILE A 259 21.13 6.65 -31.76
N ARG A 260 21.27 7.22 -30.55
CA ARG A 260 21.74 8.63 -30.45
C ARG A 260 22.77 8.86 -29.32
N PRO A 261 24.07 9.03 -29.65
CA PRO A 261 25.14 9.34 -28.68
C PRO A 261 25.08 10.77 -28.08
N THR A 262 24.03 11.54 -28.38
CA THR A 262 23.82 12.90 -27.86
C THR A 262 22.51 12.96 -27.09
N ALA A 263 22.41 12.17 -26.02
CA ALA A 263 21.30 12.29 -25.08
C ALA A 263 21.35 13.68 -24.43
N SER A 264 20.31 14.50 -24.63
CA SER A 264 20.17 15.77 -23.91
C SER A 264 20.12 15.52 -22.40
N ALA A 265 20.44 16.52 -21.58
CA ALA A 265 20.36 16.44 -20.12
C ALA A 265 18.99 15.91 -19.63
N SER A 266 17.92 16.26 -20.33
CA SER A 266 16.55 15.77 -20.08
C SER A 266 16.39 14.26 -20.30
N VAL A 267 17.05 13.66 -21.29
CA VAL A 267 17.02 12.20 -21.50
C VAL A 267 17.73 11.47 -20.36
N ALA A 268 18.92 11.93 -19.97
CA ALA A 268 19.66 11.34 -18.85
C ALA A 268 18.89 11.44 -17.51
N ARG A 269 18.18 12.55 -17.29
CA ARG A 269 17.27 12.73 -16.15
C ARG A 269 16.10 11.73 -16.18
N ARG A 270 15.44 11.52 -17.33
CA ARG A 270 14.37 10.52 -17.47
C ARG A 270 14.88 9.11 -17.14
N ASP A 271 16.04 8.73 -17.65
CA ASP A 271 16.64 7.42 -17.36
C ASP A 271 16.95 7.26 -15.86
N THR A 272 17.36 8.33 -15.19
CA THR A 272 17.58 8.35 -13.73
C THR A 272 16.27 8.10 -12.98
N TYR A 273 15.17 8.76 -13.37
CA TYR A 273 13.87 8.52 -12.74
C TYR A 273 13.32 7.13 -13.02
N ALA A 274 13.48 6.61 -14.23
CA ALA A 274 13.10 5.24 -14.58
C ALA A 274 13.85 4.22 -13.72
N THR A 275 15.15 4.44 -13.52
CA THR A 275 16.00 3.61 -12.64
C THR A 275 15.49 3.64 -11.21
N ARG A 276 15.14 4.82 -10.69
CA ARG A 276 14.55 4.96 -9.35
C ARG A 276 13.21 4.23 -9.22
N CYS A 277 12.35 4.28 -10.23
CA CYS A 277 11.11 3.51 -10.24
C CYS A 277 11.38 2.01 -10.05
N LYS A 278 12.36 1.47 -10.82
CA LYS A 278 12.80 0.07 -10.73
C LYS A 278 13.39 -0.26 -9.35
N GLU A 279 14.20 0.63 -8.77
CA GLU A 279 14.75 0.47 -7.42
C GLU A 279 13.67 0.44 -6.34
N HIS A 280 12.68 1.32 -6.40
CA HIS A 280 11.55 1.30 -5.47
C HIS A 280 10.73 0.01 -5.61
N ALA A 281 10.44 -0.44 -6.83
CA ALA A 281 9.74 -1.72 -7.06
C ALA A 281 10.54 -2.92 -6.54
N ALA A 282 11.86 -2.92 -6.76
CA ALA A 282 12.78 -3.93 -6.26
C ALA A 282 12.76 -4.02 -4.73
N ARG A 283 12.91 -2.88 -4.04
CA ARG A 283 12.91 -2.83 -2.57
C ARG A 283 11.54 -3.17 -1.98
N LEU A 284 10.45 -2.82 -2.66
CA LEU A 284 9.11 -3.27 -2.27
C LEU A 284 9.05 -4.80 -2.25
N CYS A 285 9.48 -5.45 -3.35
CA CYS A 285 9.51 -6.91 -3.44
C CYS A 285 10.36 -7.51 -2.31
N ASP A 286 11.58 -7.01 -2.11
CA ASP A 286 12.50 -7.52 -1.10
C ASP A 286 11.95 -7.37 0.33
N MET A 287 11.22 -6.29 0.63
CA MET A 287 10.53 -6.09 1.91
C MET A 287 9.40 -7.11 2.12
N VAL A 288 8.54 -7.34 1.12
CA VAL A 288 7.47 -8.36 1.20
C VAL A 288 8.08 -9.75 1.43
N TYR A 289 9.15 -10.08 0.71
CA TYR A 289 9.79 -11.39 0.83
C TYR A 289 10.39 -11.62 2.22
N ARG A 290 11.12 -10.61 2.72
CA ARG A 290 11.70 -10.64 4.08
C ARG A 290 10.62 -10.78 5.14
N ALA A 291 9.52 -10.07 4.97
CA ALA A 291 8.40 -10.09 5.89
C ALA A 291 7.69 -11.46 5.91
N GLN A 292 7.54 -12.10 4.76
CA GLN A 292 6.96 -13.44 4.66
C GLN A 292 7.83 -14.51 5.34
N THR A 293 9.15 -14.35 5.32
CA THR A 293 10.08 -15.30 5.96
C THR A 293 10.35 -14.99 7.44
N THR A 294 9.78 -13.91 7.97
CA THR A 294 9.99 -13.48 9.36
C THR A 294 8.74 -13.73 10.18
N ALA A 295 8.88 -14.51 11.26
CA ALA A 295 7.75 -14.88 12.12
C ALA A 295 7.03 -13.63 12.68
N GLY A 296 5.71 -13.60 12.56
CA GLY A 296 4.86 -12.51 13.06
C GLY A 296 4.95 -11.20 12.25
N ALA A 297 5.61 -11.20 11.10
CA ALA A 297 5.76 -10.01 10.24
C ALA A 297 5.07 -10.15 8.87
N ASP A 298 4.36 -11.26 8.64
CA ASP A 298 3.70 -11.59 7.38
C ASP A 298 2.70 -10.51 6.93
N VAL A 299 2.85 -10.08 5.67
CA VAL A 299 2.10 -8.99 5.06
C VAL A 299 0.87 -9.55 4.36
N ARG A 300 -0.10 -10.01 5.16
CA ARG A 300 -1.32 -10.68 4.67
C ARG A 300 -2.55 -9.77 4.59
N TYR A 301 -2.40 -8.46 4.46
CA TYR A 301 -3.53 -7.55 4.29
C TYR A 301 -3.79 -7.26 2.80
N THR A 302 -5.03 -6.93 2.44
CA THR A 302 -5.49 -6.76 1.05
C THR A 302 -4.64 -5.78 0.23
N MET A 303 -4.23 -4.66 0.85
CA MET A 303 -3.39 -3.64 0.20
C MET A 303 -2.03 -4.18 -0.26
N ALA A 304 -1.51 -5.25 0.35
CA ALA A 304 -0.28 -5.89 -0.09
C ALA A 304 -0.40 -6.41 -1.53
N ALA A 305 -1.57 -6.94 -1.91
CA ALA A 305 -1.80 -7.42 -3.27
C ALA A 305 -1.74 -6.28 -4.29
N HIS A 306 -2.39 -5.14 -4.01
CA HIS A 306 -2.37 -3.98 -4.92
C HIS A 306 -0.94 -3.46 -5.16
N VAL A 307 -0.20 -3.17 -4.09
CA VAL A 307 1.16 -2.61 -4.25
C VAL A 307 2.12 -3.59 -4.92
N LEU A 308 1.91 -4.91 -4.73
CA LEU A 308 2.68 -5.96 -5.38
C LEU A 308 2.35 -6.11 -6.87
N VAL A 309 1.09 -5.89 -7.26
CA VAL A 309 0.68 -5.82 -8.67
C VAL A 309 1.39 -4.65 -9.36
N ILE A 310 1.42 -3.46 -8.74
CA ILE A 310 2.15 -2.32 -9.32
C ILE A 310 3.64 -2.63 -9.46
N ALA A 311 4.28 -3.19 -8.43
CA ALA A 311 5.69 -3.60 -8.52
C ALA A 311 5.95 -4.64 -9.61
N SER A 312 5.00 -5.56 -9.82
CA SER A 312 5.06 -6.57 -10.88
C SER A 312 5.02 -5.91 -12.27
N THR A 313 4.23 -4.86 -12.49
CA THR A 313 4.26 -4.14 -13.78
C THR A 313 5.62 -3.51 -14.09
N VAL A 314 6.34 -3.04 -13.07
CA VAL A 314 7.72 -2.52 -13.22
C VAL A 314 8.72 -3.65 -13.52
N GLN A 315 8.50 -4.85 -12.98
CA GLN A 315 9.30 -6.02 -13.35
C GLN A 315 9.01 -6.46 -14.79
N ILE A 316 7.74 -6.44 -15.24
CA ILE A 316 7.35 -6.70 -16.64
C ILE A 316 8.06 -5.70 -17.56
N HIS A 317 8.07 -4.42 -17.22
CA HIS A 317 8.85 -3.42 -17.96
C HIS A 317 10.32 -3.83 -18.09
N THR A 318 10.93 -4.27 -16.99
CA THR A 318 12.34 -4.67 -16.98
C THR A 318 12.58 -5.91 -17.82
N LEU A 319 11.66 -6.88 -17.84
CA LEU A 319 11.73 -8.03 -18.74
C LEU A 319 11.67 -7.64 -20.21
N LEU A 320 10.78 -6.71 -20.57
CA LEU A 320 10.53 -6.35 -21.97
C LEU A 320 11.60 -5.44 -22.56
N PHE A 321 12.24 -4.59 -21.75
CA PHE A 321 13.06 -3.49 -22.26
C PHE A 321 14.50 -3.44 -21.72
N SER A 322 14.88 -4.30 -20.77
CA SER A 322 16.27 -4.37 -20.33
C SER A 322 17.14 -4.98 -21.41
N GLY A 323 18.30 -4.37 -21.69
CA GLY A 323 19.35 -4.99 -22.51
C GLY A 323 20.34 -5.86 -21.72
N ASP A 324 20.17 -5.95 -20.40
CA ASP A 324 21.03 -6.72 -19.49
C ASP A 324 20.32 -8.00 -19.02
N GLU A 325 20.90 -9.14 -19.37
CA GLU A 325 20.41 -10.49 -19.05
C GLU A 325 20.31 -10.75 -17.55
N ALA A 326 21.21 -10.17 -16.74
CA ALA A 326 21.16 -10.31 -15.29
C ALA A 326 19.92 -9.61 -14.71
N ASN A 327 19.59 -8.44 -15.24
CA ASN A 327 18.38 -7.69 -14.88
C ASN A 327 17.11 -8.42 -15.34
N ILE A 328 17.11 -9.00 -16.54
CA ILE A 328 15.98 -9.83 -17.05
C ILE A 328 15.77 -11.03 -16.13
N SER A 329 16.81 -11.79 -15.85
CA SER A 329 16.77 -12.96 -14.96
C SER A 329 16.31 -12.62 -13.54
N LEU A 330 16.72 -11.46 -13.01
CA LEU A 330 16.25 -11.00 -11.70
C LEU A 330 14.78 -10.57 -11.72
N ALA A 331 14.35 -9.84 -12.75
CA ALA A 331 12.96 -9.43 -12.92
C ALA A 331 12.02 -10.64 -13.05
N ARG A 332 12.44 -11.68 -13.78
CA ARG A 332 11.71 -12.94 -13.93
C ARG A 332 11.46 -13.61 -12.58
N ARG A 333 12.53 -13.81 -11.79
CA ARG A 333 12.43 -14.40 -10.44
C ARG A 333 11.55 -13.59 -9.50
N ARG A 334 11.60 -12.26 -9.59
CA ARG A 334 10.73 -11.39 -8.80
C ARG A 334 9.27 -11.53 -9.22
N LEU A 335 8.98 -11.64 -10.51
CA LEU A 335 7.61 -11.86 -10.99
C LEU A 335 7.03 -13.19 -10.55
N GLU A 336 7.79 -14.27 -10.70
CA GLU A 336 7.41 -15.60 -10.21
C GLU A 336 7.09 -15.56 -8.72
N ARG A 337 7.99 -14.96 -7.93
CA ARG A 337 7.80 -14.86 -6.48
C ARG A 337 6.62 -13.96 -6.08
N ASN A 338 6.41 -12.85 -6.79
CA ASN A 338 5.24 -12.00 -6.58
C ASN A 338 3.94 -12.76 -6.87
N PHE A 339 3.91 -13.55 -7.94
CA PHE A 339 2.74 -14.33 -8.32
C PHE A 339 2.42 -15.42 -7.29
N GLU A 340 3.44 -16.13 -6.78
CA GLU A 340 3.27 -17.09 -5.67
C GLU A 340 2.62 -16.43 -4.44
N LEU A 341 3.05 -15.20 -4.10
CA LEU A 341 2.51 -14.48 -2.95
C LEU A 341 1.08 -13.98 -3.20
N LEU A 342 0.76 -13.53 -4.42
CA LEU A 342 -0.62 -13.19 -4.79
C LEU A 342 -1.53 -14.41 -4.69
N LEU A 343 -1.09 -15.58 -5.16
CA LEU A 343 -1.85 -16.82 -5.01
C LEU A 343 -2.02 -17.24 -3.54
N GLN A 344 -1.02 -17.02 -2.68
CA GLN A 344 -1.18 -17.23 -1.25
C GLN A 344 -2.20 -16.28 -0.62
N LEU A 345 -2.22 -15.00 -1.01
CA LEU A 345 -3.21 -14.04 -0.53
C LEU A 345 -4.62 -14.35 -1.05
N ARG A 346 -4.74 -14.87 -2.28
CA ARG A 346 -6.00 -15.33 -2.89
C ARG A 346 -6.71 -16.39 -2.06
N CYS A 347 -5.97 -17.21 -1.31
CA CYS A 347 -6.55 -18.20 -0.39
C CYS A 347 -7.32 -17.56 0.77
N TYR A 348 -7.11 -16.28 1.08
CA TYR A 348 -7.76 -15.60 2.20
C TYR A 348 -8.74 -14.52 1.75
N TRP A 349 -8.40 -13.78 0.70
CA TRP A 349 -9.09 -12.54 0.35
C TRP A 349 -9.67 -12.58 -1.06
N PRO A 350 -11.00 -12.62 -1.22
CA PRO A 350 -11.65 -12.57 -2.52
C PRO A 350 -11.21 -11.40 -3.42
N THR A 351 -10.96 -10.23 -2.84
CA THR A 351 -10.49 -9.05 -3.60
C THR A 351 -9.18 -9.28 -4.36
N VAL A 352 -8.37 -10.28 -4.00
CA VAL A 352 -7.11 -10.58 -4.69
C VAL A 352 -7.36 -11.12 -6.10
N ASP A 353 -8.51 -11.75 -6.35
CA ASP A 353 -8.92 -12.17 -7.69
C ASP A 353 -8.96 -10.96 -8.65
N ARG A 354 -9.37 -9.78 -8.14
CA ARG A 354 -9.36 -8.53 -8.93
C ARG A 354 -7.97 -8.00 -9.15
N ALA A 355 -7.11 -8.02 -8.14
CA ALA A 355 -5.72 -7.60 -8.27
C ALA A 355 -4.98 -8.44 -9.35
N ILE A 356 -5.20 -9.76 -9.35
CA ILE A 356 -4.66 -10.67 -10.37
C ILE A 356 -5.25 -10.33 -11.76
N SER A 357 -6.56 -10.10 -11.84
CA SER A 357 -7.22 -9.74 -13.10
C SER A 357 -6.68 -8.42 -13.68
N ARG A 358 -6.43 -7.41 -12.85
CA ARG A 358 -5.79 -6.15 -13.25
C ARG A 358 -4.39 -6.39 -13.79
N LEU A 359 -3.59 -7.22 -13.13
CA LEU A 359 -2.24 -7.58 -13.61
C LEU A 359 -2.31 -8.27 -14.97
N ARG A 360 -3.29 -9.16 -15.20
CA ARG A 360 -3.53 -9.81 -16.50
C ARG A 360 -3.88 -8.80 -17.59
N ALA A 361 -4.82 -7.88 -17.32
CA ALA A 361 -5.21 -6.84 -18.28
C ALA A 361 -4.02 -5.93 -18.66
N PHE A 362 -3.19 -5.57 -17.67
CA PHE A 362 -1.94 -4.84 -17.93
C PHE A 362 -0.97 -5.64 -18.79
N HIS A 363 -0.76 -6.91 -18.44
CA HIS A 363 0.15 -7.80 -19.15
C HIS A 363 -0.25 -7.98 -20.61
N GLU A 364 -1.55 -8.18 -20.90
CA GLU A 364 -2.03 -8.26 -22.27
C GLU A 364 -1.84 -6.94 -23.02
N THR A 365 -2.12 -5.80 -22.38
CA THR A 365 -1.85 -4.48 -22.95
C THR A 365 -0.37 -4.31 -23.32
N ALA A 366 0.54 -4.72 -22.43
CA ALA A 366 1.99 -4.70 -22.67
C ALA A 366 2.41 -5.58 -23.86
N ARG A 367 1.69 -6.68 -24.10
CA ARG A 367 1.92 -7.60 -25.22
C ARG A 367 1.42 -7.03 -26.55
N THR A 368 0.27 -6.38 -26.57
CA THR A 368 -0.34 -5.86 -27.81
C THR A 368 0.20 -4.49 -28.21
N SER A 369 0.58 -3.67 -27.23
CA SER A 369 0.85 -2.24 -27.41
C SER A 369 2.10 -1.80 -26.65
N ILE A 370 3.20 -2.52 -26.82
CA ILE A 370 4.46 -2.33 -26.07
C ILE A 370 4.92 -0.87 -26.03
N ASP A 371 4.81 -0.16 -27.16
CA ASP A 371 5.23 1.24 -27.35
C ASP A 371 4.33 2.28 -26.68
N THR A 372 3.23 1.90 -26.02
CA THR A 372 2.31 2.85 -25.35
C THR A 372 1.83 2.37 -23.98
N SER A 373 2.23 1.18 -23.56
CA SER A 373 1.69 0.51 -22.37
C SER A 373 2.11 1.14 -21.06
N PHE A 374 3.22 1.90 -21.04
CA PHE A 374 3.77 2.54 -19.84
C PHE A 374 3.54 4.05 -19.80
N VAL A 375 2.85 4.61 -20.81
CA VAL A 375 2.49 6.04 -20.84
C VAL A 375 1.57 6.33 -19.65
N LEU A 376 1.87 7.38 -18.90
CA LEU A 376 0.96 7.88 -17.86
C LEU A 376 -0.19 8.66 -18.52
N ASP A 377 -1.18 7.93 -19.02
CA ASP A 377 -2.45 8.46 -19.48
C ASP A 377 -3.56 8.22 -18.43
N ARG A 378 -4.81 8.54 -18.79
CA ARG A 378 -5.97 8.35 -17.89
C ARG A 378 -6.16 6.89 -17.49
N TRP A 379 -5.91 5.95 -18.39
CA TRP A 379 -6.04 4.52 -18.12
C TRP A 379 -4.95 4.06 -17.15
N MET A 380 -3.70 4.48 -17.38
CA MET A 380 -2.59 4.17 -16.49
C MET A 380 -2.76 4.79 -15.11
N LEU A 381 -3.19 6.05 -15.04
CA LEU A 381 -3.47 6.70 -13.75
C LEU A 381 -4.53 5.92 -12.97
N ARG A 382 -5.63 5.53 -13.61
CA ARG A 382 -6.66 4.65 -13.03
C ARG A 382 -6.06 3.32 -12.58
N PHE A 383 -5.21 2.70 -13.40
CA PHE A 383 -4.52 1.46 -13.04
C PHE A 383 -3.65 1.59 -11.77
N LEU A 384 -2.95 2.72 -11.62
CA LEU A 384 -2.03 2.96 -10.51
C LEU A 384 -2.75 3.30 -9.20
N VAL A 385 -3.83 4.10 -9.26
CA VAL A 385 -4.45 4.71 -8.07
C VAL A 385 -5.88 4.27 -7.78
N GLU A 386 -6.67 3.87 -8.78
CA GLU A 386 -8.08 3.48 -8.65
C GLU A 386 -8.20 1.95 -8.62
N PHE A 387 -7.90 1.33 -7.47
CA PHE A 387 -7.77 -0.13 -7.34
C PHE A 387 -9.03 -0.87 -6.85
N ALA A 388 -10.11 -0.15 -6.54
CA ALA A 388 -11.38 -0.77 -6.15
C ALA A 388 -12.14 -1.37 -7.34
N GLU A 389 -12.06 -0.70 -8.49
CA GLU A 389 -12.77 -1.07 -9.72
C GLU A 389 -12.02 -2.11 -10.56
N PRO A 390 -12.74 -2.97 -11.31
CA PRO A 390 -12.16 -3.76 -12.39
C PRO A 390 -11.46 -2.86 -13.43
N MET A 391 -10.38 -3.38 -14.02
CA MET A 391 -9.72 -2.73 -15.16
C MET A 391 -10.07 -3.48 -16.43
N GLU A 392 -10.57 -2.75 -17.40
CA GLU A 392 -10.69 -3.21 -18.78
C GLU A 392 -9.32 -3.12 -19.47
N GLU A 393 -9.15 -3.91 -20.53
CA GLU A 393 -8.00 -3.78 -21.43
C GLU A 393 -7.94 -2.37 -22.01
N LYS A 394 -6.73 -1.85 -22.24
CA LYS A 394 -6.57 -0.55 -22.88
C LYS A 394 -7.05 -0.67 -24.33
N GLU A 395 -7.99 0.18 -24.75
CA GLU A 395 -8.47 0.19 -26.15
C GLU A 395 -7.28 0.28 -27.10
N ALA A 396 -7.11 -0.75 -27.94
CA ALA A 396 -6.00 -0.80 -28.88
C ALA A 396 -6.19 0.25 -29.97
N GLY A 397 -5.42 1.34 -29.89
CA GLY A 397 -5.15 2.14 -31.07
C GLY A 397 -4.46 1.23 -32.10
N THR A 398 -5.04 1.12 -33.30
CA THR A 398 -4.64 0.25 -34.42
C THR A 398 -3.10 0.06 -34.53
N GLY A 399 -2.58 -1.03 -33.96
CA GLY A 399 -1.13 -1.31 -33.89
C GLY A 399 -0.83 -2.81 -33.78
N ARG A 400 0.22 -3.25 -34.48
CA ARG A 400 0.53 -4.67 -34.81
C ARG A 400 0.85 -5.56 -33.61
N ARG A 401 0.31 -6.79 -33.65
CA ARG A 401 0.58 -7.94 -32.77
C ARG A 401 2.05 -8.38 -32.90
N GLY A 402 2.79 -8.46 -31.79
CA GLY A 402 4.14 -9.07 -31.71
C GLY A 402 4.10 -10.47 -31.10
N ASP A 403 5.01 -11.35 -31.55
CA ASP A 403 5.10 -12.77 -31.16
C ASP A 403 5.57 -12.94 -29.70
N GLY A 404 4.85 -13.78 -28.93
CA GLY A 404 4.95 -13.89 -27.48
C GLY A 404 5.09 -15.32 -26.97
N GLU A 405 6.13 -16.05 -27.39
CA GLU A 405 6.33 -17.45 -26.97
C GLU A 405 7.08 -17.61 -25.63
N GLU A 406 7.75 -16.58 -25.09
CA GLU A 406 8.46 -16.69 -23.79
C GLU A 406 7.58 -16.40 -22.55
N MET A 407 6.32 -15.99 -22.73
CA MET A 407 5.51 -15.37 -21.67
C MET A 407 4.28 -16.19 -21.21
N GLU A 408 3.99 -17.30 -21.90
CA GLU A 408 2.91 -18.25 -21.56
C GLU A 408 3.24 -19.12 -20.32
N SER A 409 4.52 -19.31 -19.98
CA SER A 409 4.93 -20.25 -18.94
C SER A 409 4.51 -19.83 -17.51
N LEU A 410 4.23 -18.55 -17.28
CA LEU A 410 3.80 -18.04 -15.96
C LEU A 410 2.34 -18.37 -15.63
N TRP A 411 1.49 -18.59 -16.64
CA TRP A 411 0.04 -18.80 -16.47
C TRP A 411 -0.38 -20.28 -16.54
N ALA A 412 0.49 -21.16 -17.05
CA ALA A 412 0.26 -22.60 -17.11
C ALA A 412 0.19 -23.30 -15.73
N MET A 413 0.52 -22.59 -14.65
CA MET A 413 0.43 -23.09 -13.27
C MET A 413 -1.00 -23.16 -12.71
N GLU A 414 -2.00 -22.60 -13.41
CA GLU A 414 -3.41 -22.66 -12.99
C GLU A 414 -4.10 -23.99 -13.35
N GLY A 415 -3.43 -24.87 -14.12
CA GLY A 415 -3.94 -26.19 -14.53
C GLY A 415 -3.46 -27.39 -13.70
N LEU A 416 -2.66 -27.16 -12.65
CA LEU A 416 -2.09 -28.20 -11.80
C LEU A 416 -2.15 -27.79 -10.32
N ARG A 417 -3.37 -27.70 -9.77
CA ARG A 417 -3.72 -28.13 -8.40
C ARG A 417 -5.19 -27.94 -8.09
#